data_AF-A0A3S2X9I9-F1
#
_entry.id   AF-A0A3S2X9I9-F1
#
_cell.length_a   1.000
_cell.length_b   1.000
_cell.length_c   1.000
_cell.angle_alpha   90.00
_cell.angle_beta   90.00
_cell.angle_gamma   90.00
#
_symmetry.space_group_name_H-M   'P 1'
#
loop_
_entity.id
_entity.type
_entity.pdbx_description
1 polymer ?
#
loop_
_entity_poly.entity_id
_entity_poly.type
_entity_poly.pdbx_seq_one_letter_code
_entity_poly.pdbx_strand_id
1 'polypeptide(L)'
;MFKVIEGGRGQAAQMIERPEEGGRPSRDDVRREAARRLNESGYHPSRIREFATGVPMLASLKYLSLQIDFAAESLSRLDPIPEDFRADGYWPAG
;
A
#
# COMPACT_ATOMS: atom_id res chain seq x y z
N MET A 1 8.98 33.61 -22.74
CA MET A 1 8.66 33.70 -21.29
C MET A 1 8.13 32.34 -20.86
N PHE A 2 8.90 31.56 -20.12
CA PHE A 2 8.55 30.17 -19.78
C PHE A 2 7.75 30.13 -18.49
N LYS A 3 6.55 29.54 -18.55
CA LYS A 3 5.71 29.31 -17.37
C LYS A 3 6.19 28.02 -16.69
N VAL A 4 6.76 28.15 -15.50
CA VAL A 4 7.17 27.02 -14.66
C VAL A 4 5.93 26.52 -13.93
N ILE A 5 5.62 25.22 -14.04
CA ILE A 5 4.64 24.60 -13.13
C ILE A 5 5.38 24.28 -11.84
N GLU A 6 5.06 25.05 -10.80
CA GLU A 6 5.44 24.79 -9.43
C GLU A 6 4.67 23.54 -8.96
N GLY A 7 5.35 22.41 -8.99
CA GLY A 7 4.83 21.15 -8.46
C GLY A 7 4.70 21.24 -6.95
N GLY A 8 3.53 21.67 -6.49
CA GLY A 8 3.14 21.62 -5.09
C GLY A 8 3.23 20.17 -4.60
N ARG A 9 4.32 19.86 -3.89
CA ARG A 9 4.43 18.66 -3.05
C ARG A 9 3.30 18.73 -2.04
N GLY A 10 2.23 18.00 -2.31
CA GLY A 10 1.06 17.91 -1.47
C GLY A 10 1.48 17.62 -0.03
N GLN A 11 0.98 18.45 0.89
CA GLN A 11 0.87 18.13 2.29
C GLN A 11 -0.08 16.93 2.44
N ALA A 12 0.42 15.74 2.13
CA ALA A 12 -0.13 14.47 2.58
C ALA A 12 0.70 13.97 3.77
N ALA A 13 1.01 14.88 4.68
CA ALA A 13 1.51 14.62 6.01
C ALA A 13 0.68 15.59 6.86
N GLN A 14 -0.34 15.17 7.60
CA GLN A 14 -0.35 14.06 8.53
C GLN A 14 -1.81 13.68 8.79
N MET A 15 -2.30 12.55 8.28
CA MET A 15 -3.31 11.80 9.03
C MET A 15 -2.51 10.91 9.96
N ILE A 16 -2.22 11.42 11.16
CA ILE A 16 -1.93 10.54 12.30
C ILE A 16 -3.23 9.77 12.49
N GLU A 17 -3.32 8.59 11.87
CA GLU A 17 -4.37 7.65 12.20
C GLU A 17 -4.16 7.29 13.66
N ARG A 18 -5.11 7.73 14.48
CA ARG A 18 -5.20 7.35 15.88
C ARG A 18 -5.18 5.82 15.96
N PRO A 19 -4.56 5.21 16.98
CA PRO A 19 -4.77 3.80 17.23
C PRO A 19 -6.27 3.63 17.52
N GLU A 20 -6.96 2.88 16.67
CA GLU A 20 -8.38 2.56 16.84
C GLU A 20 -8.54 1.82 18.17
N GLU A 21 -9.07 2.54 19.17
CA GLU A 21 -9.50 1.98 20.44
C GLU A 21 -10.69 1.04 20.19
N GLY A 22 -10.45 -0.28 20.28
CA GLY A 22 -11.48 -1.28 20.63
C GLY A 22 -12.50 -1.70 19.57
N GLY A 23 -12.37 -1.30 18.31
CA GLY A 23 -13.24 -1.75 17.21
C GLY A 23 -12.81 -3.07 16.57
N ARG A 24 -13.77 -3.92 16.14
CA ARG A 24 -13.46 -5.09 15.29
C ARG A 24 -12.81 -4.62 13.99
N PRO A 25 -11.76 -5.31 13.48
CA PRO A 25 -11.13 -4.94 12.22
C PRO A 25 -12.14 -4.86 11.07
N SER A 26 -12.00 -3.81 10.27
CA SER A 26 -12.84 -3.54 9.10
C SER A 26 -12.10 -3.82 7.80
N ARG A 27 -12.85 -3.86 6.69
CA ARG A 27 -12.28 -3.95 5.35
C ARG A 27 -11.37 -2.76 5.02
N ASP A 28 -11.67 -1.59 5.57
CA ASP A 28 -10.83 -0.40 5.36
C ASP A 28 -9.52 -0.50 6.15
N ASP A 29 -9.49 -1.15 7.31
CA ASP A 29 -8.25 -1.48 8.02
C ASP A 29 -7.33 -2.38 7.20
N VAL A 30 -7.90 -3.41 6.56
CA VAL A 30 -7.16 -4.31 5.65
C VAL A 30 -6.60 -3.54 4.45
N ARG A 31 -7.39 -2.64 3.83
CA ARG A 31 -6.94 -1.81 2.71
C ARG A 31 -5.80 -0.87 3.11
N ARG A 32 -5.89 -0.26 4.30
CA ARG A 32 -4.83 0.60 4.83
C ARG A 32 -3.54 -0.16 5.06
N GLU A 33 -3.65 -1.37 5.59
CA GLU A 33 -2.49 -2.23 5.81
C GLU A 33 -1.85 -2.69 4.50
N ALA A 34 -2.65 -3.01 3.48
CA ALA A 34 -2.16 -3.31 2.14
C ALA A 34 -1.39 -2.12 1.54
N ALA A 35 -1.96 -0.91 1.65
CA ALA A 35 -1.32 0.32 1.20
C ALA A 35 -0.01 0.59 1.96
N ARG A 36 0.02 0.36 3.28
CA ARG A 36 1.24 0.50 4.09
C ARG A 36 2.35 -0.42 3.59
N ARG A 37 2.06 -1.73 3.42
CA ARG A 37 3.05 -2.69 2.91
C ARG A 37 3.53 -2.35 1.50
N LEU A 38 2.64 -1.91 0.63
CA LEU A 38 3.02 -1.49 -0.72
C LEU A 38 3.93 -0.25 -0.70
N ASN A 39 3.67 0.71 0.19
CA ASN A 39 4.53 1.88 0.40
C ASN A 39 5.93 1.49 0.92
N GLU A 40 6.01 0.54 1.86
CA GLU A 40 7.26 0.05 2.44
C GLU A 40 8.09 -0.80 1.45
N SER A 41 7.47 -1.37 0.42
CA SER A 41 8.13 -2.28 -0.55
C SER A 41 9.04 -1.62 -1.60
N GLY A 42 8.98 -0.29 -1.76
CA GLY A 42 9.66 0.39 -2.88
C GLY A 42 8.97 0.22 -4.25
N TYR A 43 7.74 -0.30 -4.28
CA TYR A 43 6.93 -0.40 -5.49
C TYR A 43 6.69 0.96 -6.17
N HIS A 44 6.18 1.94 -5.43
CA HIS A 44 5.85 3.26 -5.98
C HIS A 44 7.03 3.99 -6.65
N PRO A 45 8.21 4.16 -6.02
CA PRO A 45 9.33 4.79 -6.69
C PRO A 45 9.79 4.00 -7.92
N SER A 46 9.72 2.67 -7.88
CA SER A 46 10.07 1.82 -9.03
C SER A 46 9.08 1.99 -10.19
N ARG A 47 7.79 2.17 -9.89
CA ARG A 47 6.73 2.42 -10.88
C ARG A 47 6.87 3.78 -11.53
N ILE A 48 7.20 4.80 -10.74
CA ILE A 48 7.47 6.15 -11.24
C ILE A 48 8.69 6.12 -12.17
N ARG A 49 9.76 5.41 -11.80
CA ARG A 49 10.94 5.26 -12.64
C ARG A 49 10.60 4.57 -13.97
N GLU A 50 9.86 3.47 -13.95
CA GLU A 50 9.43 2.77 -15.16
C GLU A 50 8.64 3.70 -16.08
N PHE A 51 7.70 4.46 -15.53
CA PHE A 51 6.92 5.44 -16.28
C PHE A 51 7.79 6.55 -16.88
N ALA A 52 8.72 7.12 -16.10
CA ALA A 52 9.53 8.25 -16.54
C ALA A 52 10.63 7.87 -17.54
N THR A 53 11.15 6.64 -17.47
CA THR A 53 12.35 6.21 -18.22
C THR A 53 12.06 5.14 -19.27
N GLY A 54 10.89 4.50 -19.22
CA GLY A 54 10.58 3.31 -20.02
C GLY A 54 11.33 2.05 -19.61
N VAL A 55 12.25 2.13 -18.63
CA VAL A 55 12.98 0.96 -18.13
C VAL A 55 12.06 0.11 -17.27
N PRO A 56 11.85 -1.18 -17.60
CA PRO A 56 10.91 -2.01 -16.86
C PRO A 56 11.23 -2.09 -15.37
N MET A 57 10.18 -2.06 -14.54
CA MET A 57 10.30 -2.36 -13.12
C MET A 57 10.67 -3.84 -12.91
N LEU A 58 11.42 -4.12 -11.84
CA LEU A 58 11.71 -5.48 -11.38
C LEU A 58 10.41 -6.31 -11.26
N ALA A 59 10.42 -7.49 -11.89
CA ALA A 59 9.25 -8.37 -11.89
C ALA A 59 8.81 -8.75 -10.47
N SER A 60 9.76 -8.95 -9.55
CA SER A 60 9.46 -9.23 -8.14
C SER A 60 8.57 -8.18 -7.49
N LEU A 61 8.79 -6.89 -7.76
CA LEU A 61 7.95 -5.81 -7.21
C LEU A 61 6.55 -5.81 -7.83
N LYS A 62 6.42 -6.14 -9.13
CA LYS A 62 5.11 -6.30 -9.79
C LYS A 62 4.34 -7.48 -9.20
N TYR A 63 5.02 -8.58 -8.93
CA TYR A 63 4.39 -9.74 -8.30
C TYR A 63 4.03 -9.49 -6.85
N LEU A 64 4.89 -8.80 -6.09
CA LEU A 64 4.61 -8.42 -4.72
C LEU A 64 3.35 -7.56 -4.61
N SER A 65 3.16 -6.56 -5.49
CA SER A 65 1.93 -5.76 -5.47
C SER A 65 0.68 -6.61 -5.71
N LEU A 66 0.74 -7.54 -6.67
CA LEU A 66 -0.37 -8.45 -6.96
C LEU A 66 -0.69 -9.37 -5.78
N GLN A 67 0.34 -9.87 -5.08
CA GLN A 67 0.16 -10.72 -3.91
C GLN A 67 -0.43 -9.95 -2.73
N ILE A 68 -0.01 -8.70 -2.51
CA ILE A 68 -0.58 -7.81 -1.49
C ILE A 68 -2.06 -7.56 -1.78
N ASP A 69 -2.41 -7.24 -3.03
CA ASP A 69 -3.81 -7.01 -3.43
C ASP A 69 -4.67 -8.26 -3.20
N PHE A 70 -4.16 -9.43 -3.57
CA PHE A 70 -4.83 -10.71 -3.36
C PHE A 70 -5.04 -11.03 -1.87
N ALA A 71 -4.02 -10.82 -1.04
CA ALA A 71 -4.11 -11.01 0.40
C ALA A 71 -5.17 -10.08 1.02
N ALA A 72 -5.14 -8.80 0.63
CA ALA A 72 -6.11 -7.81 1.10
C ALA A 72 -7.55 -8.17 0.71
N GLU A 73 -7.77 -8.60 -0.53
CA GLU A 73 -9.08 -9.05 -1.00
C GLU A 73 -9.55 -10.29 -0.23
N SER A 74 -8.67 -11.26 -0.02
CA SER A 74 -8.98 -12.50 0.70
C SER A 74 -9.35 -12.22 2.15
N LEU A 75 -8.53 -11.42 2.86
CA LEU A 75 -8.80 -11.00 4.23
C LEU A 75 -10.10 -10.21 4.34
N SER A 76 -10.40 -9.33 3.39
CA SER A 76 -11.62 -8.51 3.38
C SER A 76 -12.92 -9.33 3.24
N ARG A 77 -12.82 -10.57 2.76
CA ARG A 77 -13.96 -11.50 2.63
C ARG A 77 -14.25 -12.29 3.91
N LEU A 78 -13.33 -12.28 4.89
CA LEU A 78 -13.53 -12.96 6.17
C LEU A 78 -14.54 -12.19 7.04
N ASP A 79 -15.41 -12.93 7.72
CA ASP A 79 -16.36 -12.39 8.68
C ASP A 79 -16.41 -13.29 9.93
N PRO A 80 -15.80 -12.87 11.07
CA PRO A 80 -15.08 -11.61 11.25
C PRO A 80 -13.69 -11.62 10.60
N ILE A 81 -13.17 -10.42 10.29
CA ILE A 81 -11.75 -10.24 9.93
C ILE A 81 -10.89 -10.55 11.19
N PRO A 82 -9.79 -11.33 11.06
CA PRO A 82 -8.92 -11.65 12.19
C PRO A 82 -8.38 -10.39 12.89
N GLU A 83 -8.36 -10.38 14.23
CA GLU A 83 -7.80 -9.26 15.02
C GLU A 83 -6.31 -9.03 14.74
N ASP A 84 -5.60 -10.10 14.43
CA ASP A 84 -4.19 -10.16 14.08
C ASP A 84 -3.94 -10.11 12.57
N PHE A 85 -4.89 -9.62 11.75
CA PHE A 85 -4.76 -9.59 10.29
C PHE A 85 -3.47 -8.90 9.78
N ARG A 86 -2.80 -8.10 10.60
CA ARG A 86 -1.51 -7.45 10.30
C ARG A 86 -0.30 -8.40 10.42
N ALA A 87 -0.48 -9.61 10.94
CA ALA A 87 0.59 -10.58 11.10
C ALA A 87 1.14 -11.04 9.74
N ASP A 88 2.46 -11.22 9.66
CA ASP A 88 3.14 -11.55 8.41
C ASP A 88 2.73 -12.90 7.81
N GLY A 89 2.09 -13.78 8.60
CA GLY A 89 1.52 -15.03 8.09
C GLY A 89 0.38 -14.84 7.08
N TYR A 90 -0.27 -13.67 7.06
CA TYR A 90 -1.34 -13.35 6.12
C TYR A 90 -0.88 -12.63 4.86
N TRP A 91 0.34 -12.09 4.86
CA TRP A 91 0.85 -11.22 3.80
C TRP A 91 2.06 -11.85 3.11
N PRO A 92 2.33 -11.54 1.84
CA PRO A 92 3.57 -11.99 1.21
C PRO A 92 4.79 -11.39 1.92
N ALA A 93 5.81 -12.22 2.14
CA ALA A 93 7.12 -11.74 2.57
C ALA A 93 7.80 -10.96 1.43
N GLY A 94 8.41 -9.82 1.78
CA GLY A 94 9.22 -9.01 0.85
C GLY A 94 10.62 -9.57 0.63
#